data_AF-A0A9C8XE64-F1
#
_entry.id   AF-A0A9C8XE64-F1
#
_cell.length_a   1.000
_cell.length_b   1.000
_cell.length_c   1.000
_cell.angle_alpha   90.00
_cell.angle_beta   90.00
_cell.angle_gamma   90.00
#
_symmetry.space_group_name_H-M   'P 1'
#
loop_
_entity.id
_entity.type
_entity.pdbx_description
1 polymer ?
#
loop_
_entity_poly.entity_id
_entity_poly.type
_entity_poly.pdbx_seq_one_letter_code
_entity_poly.pdbx_strand_id
1 'polypeptide(L)'
;MLFMKQTAFPIFYSRIYLLLCLLVSTSVDAETATLLKQWLGSNPQQLAELNEPAVQNFYQQRQYRLLWSQDEQRLDRAYDLLHAILDAGEEGLTPSDYLPGPIRQFWNAAEPEDIVRLELLLTAAFVRYSKDLYSGRYDPAELDADWHISNAPPDMGQLLHRAAEQDSITRLLASLPPPHRGYRLLKKELLHLQSIRQQGGWPKIEAGPVLETGMQQSRVRLLRTRLAESGDLEECNVCNIDIFDHELEKAVKRYQTRHGLKADGRVGWQTRRALNTPVEDRIRQLRINMERWRWMPRQLHKRYLLVNMTGFELYIMEDDSVVLSMPVIIGKAYRATPSFSGWVSTMEYNPYWIVPNTIAIEDFLPRLASDPDFLARKSIRLFRGWGENAREVDPRSVDWKNIDKEHFPYWMRQDPGPKNALGQMKFLFSNPYEIYLHGTPDKKLFERNIRAFSSGCIRVKDPVRLAAYLLNDGSQQKEEEILASIYLGGNQKITLPVAIPIYLVYRTAWAGENGQINYRPDIYGRDRLLQQRFTN
;
A
#
# COMPACT_ATOMS: atom_id res chain seq x y z
N MET A 1 26.62 -84.09 -50.69
CA MET A 1 27.75 -83.23 -51.15
C MET A 1 27.12 -81.90 -51.55
N LEU A 2 27.31 -80.74 -50.94
CA LEU A 2 28.41 -80.17 -50.15
C LEU A 2 27.88 -79.26 -49.02
N PHE A 3 28.77 -78.99 -48.06
CA PHE A 3 28.67 -78.07 -46.91
C PHE A 3 28.38 -76.60 -47.26
N MET A 4 27.79 -75.84 -46.31
CA MET A 4 28.47 -74.70 -45.66
C MET A 4 27.73 -74.20 -44.40
N LYS A 5 28.50 -74.00 -43.33
CA LYS A 5 28.18 -73.32 -42.06
C LYS A 5 28.37 -71.81 -42.21
N GLN A 6 27.61 -70.99 -41.46
CA GLN A 6 28.09 -69.83 -40.66
C GLN A 6 26.90 -69.16 -39.94
N THR A 7 26.74 -69.39 -38.63
CA THR A 7 27.12 -68.53 -37.48
C THR A 7 26.13 -67.40 -37.16
N ALA A 8 25.37 -67.63 -36.09
CA ALA A 8 24.58 -66.63 -35.38
C ALA A 8 25.47 -65.73 -34.49
N PHE A 9 25.18 -64.44 -34.45
CA PHE A 9 25.65 -63.49 -33.43
C PHE A 9 24.42 -62.89 -32.71
N PRO A 10 24.46 -62.60 -31.40
CA PRO A 10 23.26 -62.51 -30.57
C PRO A 10 22.79 -61.06 -30.31
N ILE A 11 21.46 -60.92 -30.19
CA ILE A 11 20.69 -59.74 -29.76
C ILE A 11 20.87 -59.55 -28.23
N PHE A 12 22.10 -59.36 -27.75
CA PHE A 12 22.39 -59.26 -26.30
C PHE A 12 22.80 -57.87 -25.81
N TYR A 13 23.06 -56.92 -26.70
CA TYR A 13 23.53 -55.58 -26.29
C TYR A 13 22.42 -54.55 -26.03
N SER A 14 21.18 -54.75 -26.50
CA SER A 14 20.11 -53.73 -26.32
C SER A 14 19.43 -53.77 -24.94
N ARG A 15 19.35 -54.94 -24.28
CA ARG A 15 18.71 -55.05 -22.95
C ARG A 15 19.63 -54.68 -21.78
N ILE A 16 20.95 -54.82 -21.94
CA ILE A 16 21.93 -54.47 -20.90
C ILE A 16 22.08 -52.96 -20.78
N TYR A 17 22.03 -52.19 -21.88
CA TYR A 17 22.06 -50.73 -21.83
C TYR A 17 20.82 -50.11 -21.17
N LEU A 18 19.63 -50.66 -21.41
CA LEU A 18 18.40 -50.19 -20.74
C LEU A 18 18.39 -50.50 -19.24
N LEU A 19 18.90 -51.67 -18.83
CA LEU A 19 19.06 -52.01 -17.41
C LEU A 19 20.17 -51.20 -16.72
N LEU A 20 21.29 -50.90 -17.40
CA LEU A 20 22.34 -50.02 -16.86
C LEU A 20 21.88 -48.56 -16.76
N CYS A 21 21.15 -48.03 -17.74
CA CYS A 21 20.59 -46.67 -17.64
C CYS A 21 19.55 -46.56 -16.50
N LEU A 22 18.71 -47.58 -16.29
CA LEU A 22 17.75 -47.63 -15.17
C LEU A 22 18.43 -47.84 -13.81
N LEU A 23 19.57 -48.56 -13.74
CA LEU A 23 20.31 -48.77 -12.50
C LEU A 23 21.16 -47.53 -12.13
N VAL A 24 21.74 -46.84 -13.11
CA VAL A 24 22.54 -45.61 -12.89
C VAL A 24 21.65 -44.42 -12.50
N SER A 25 20.45 -44.28 -13.10
CA SER A 25 19.50 -43.24 -12.67
C SER A 25 19.05 -43.45 -11.22
N THR A 26 18.85 -44.71 -10.79
CA THR A 26 18.47 -45.00 -9.40
C THR A 26 19.59 -44.74 -8.37
N SER A 27 20.87 -44.79 -8.77
CA SER A 27 21.98 -44.53 -7.85
C SER A 27 22.23 -43.04 -7.61
N VAL A 28 22.11 -42.21 -8.64
CA VAL A 28 22.30 -40.75 -8.55
C VAL A 28 21.16 -40.12 -7.72
N ASP A 29 19.92 -40.57 -7.92
CA ASP A 29 18.78 -40.13 -7.11
C ASP A 29 18.93 -40.49 -5.62
N ALA A 30 19.51 -41.65 -5.31
CA ALA A 30 19.73 -42.08 -3.92
C ALA A 30 20.87 -41.30 -3.24
N GLU A 31 21.92 -40.99 -3.99
CA GLU A 31 23.04 -40.17 -3.51
C GLU A 31 22.61 -38.72 -3.26
N THR A 32 21.95 -38.08 -4.22
CA THR A 32 21.46 -36.70 -4.07
C THR A 32 20.44 -36.58 -2.93
N ALA A 33 19.54 -37.56 -2.74
CA ALA A 33 18.61 -37.58 -1.62
C ALA A 33 19.33 -37.68 -0.25
N THR A 34 20.39 -38.48 -0.17
CA THR A 34 21.20 -38.63 1.05
C THR A 34 21.93 -37.33 1.40
N LEU A 35 22.59 -36.73 0.39
CA LEU A 35 23.28 -35.45 0.52
C LEU A 35 22.31 -34.32 0.90
N LEU A 36 21.14 -34.25 0.27
CA LEU A 36 20.13 -33.23 0.57
C LEU A 36 19.64 -33.35 2.02
N LYS A 37 19.37 -34.58 2.49
CA LYS A 37 19.00 -34.84 3.88
C LYS A 37 20.09 -34.39 4.86
N GLN A 38 21.35 -34.70 4.56
CA GLN A 38 22.49 -34.30 5.38
C GLN A 38 22.62 -32.77 5.46
N TRP A 39 22.54 -32.08 4.32
CA TRP A 39 22.61 -30.62 4.25
C TRP A 39 21.44 -29.95 4.98
N LEU A 40 20.20 -30.36 4.74
CA LEU A 40 19.05 -29.80 5.45
C LEU A 40 19.14 -30.05 6.96
N GLY A 41 19.64 -31.22 7.39
CA GLY A 41 19.85 -31.54 8.81
C GLY A 41 20.96 -30.73 9.49
N SER A 42 21.89 -30.15 8.72
CA SER A 42 22.97 -29.28 9.23
C SER A 42 22.50 -27.88 9.62
N ASN A 43 21.27 -27.50 9.27
CA ASN A 43 20.67 -26.19 9.50
C ASN A 43 21.57 -25.01 9.04
N PRO A 44 21.81 -24.86 7.72
CA PRO A 44 22.78 -23.91 7.20
C PRO A 44 22.39 -22.47 7.56
N GLN A 45 23.25 -21.77 8.32
CA GLN A 45 22.98 -20.39 8.73
C GLN A 45 22.92 -19.40 7.55
N GLN A 46 23.64 -19.68 6.46
CA GLN A 46 23.68 -18.80 5.28
C GLN A 46 22.40 -18.86 4.43
N LEU A 47 21.58 -19.90 4.60
CA LEU A 47 20.30 -20.11 3.91
C LEU A 47 19.22 -20.42 4.95
N ALA A 48 19.00 -19.47 5.85
CA ALA A 48 18.12 -19.64 7.01
C ALA A 48 16.67 -20.03 6.63
N GLU A 49 16.24 -19.72 5.42
CA GLU A 49 14.92 -20.09 4.86
C GLU A 49 14.72 -21.60 4.81
N LEU A 50 15.81 -22.35 4.62
CA LEU A 50 15.76 -23.81 4.59
C LEU A 50 15.43 -24.40 5.96
N ASN A 51 15.63 -23.64 7.03
CA ASN A 51 15.33 -24.07 8.40
C ASN A 51 13.84 -23.85 8.75
N GLU A 52 13.05 -23.23 7.86
CA GLU A 52 11.60 -23.12 8.08
C GLU A 52 10.97 -24.52 8.17
N PRO A 53 10.14 -24.80 9.19
CA PRO A 53 9.52 -26.12 9.35
C PRO A 53 8.74 -26.58 8.11
N ALA A 54 8.15 -25.63 7.36
CA ALA A 54 7.45 -25.92 6.12
C ALA A 54 8.37 -26.54 5.05
N VAL A 55 9.60 -26.03 4.90
CA VAL A 55 10.59 -26.54 3.93
C VAL A 55 11.10 -27.91 4.35
N GLN A 56 11.46 -28.06 5.64
CA GLN A 56 11.95 -29.32 6.19
C GLN A 56 10.90 -30.44 6.04
N ASN A 57 9.64 -30.15 6.41
CA ASN A 57 8.54 -31.10 6.29
C ASN A 57 8.27 -31.47 4.83
N PHE A 58 8.31 -30.50 3.91
CA PHE A 58 8.12 -30.73 2.48
C PHE A 58 9.14 -31.74 1.91
N TYR A 59 10.43 -31.54 2.16
CA TYR A 59 11.46 -32.47 1.68
C TYR A 59 11.41 -33.83 2.36
N GLN A 60 11.09 -33.87 3.66
CA GLN A 60 10.88 -35.14 4.35
C GLN A 60 9.75 -35.95 3.73
N GLN A 61 8.62 -35.32 3.41
CA GLN A 61 7.47 -35.97 2.75
C GLN A 61 7.78 -36.41 1.31
N ARG A 62 8.63 -35.67 0.58
CA ARG A 62 9.16 -36.06 -0.73
C ARG A 62 10.27 -37.12 -0.67
N GLN A 63 10.61 -37.62 0.51
CA GLN A 63 11.74 -38.54 0.71
C GLN A 63 13.06 -37.95 0.16
N TYR A 64 13.23 -36.63 0.26
CA TYR A 64 14.39 -35.87 -0.23
C TYR A 64 14.63 -35.96 -1.74
N ARG A 65 13.61 -36.30 -2.54
CA ARG A 65 13.69 -36.13 -4.00
C ARG A 65 13.74 -34.65 -4.38
N LEU A 66 14.65 -34.32 -5.28
CA LEU A 66 14.84 -32.97 -5.83
C LEU A 66 13.52 -32.41 -6.39
N LEU A 67 13.33 -31.11 -6.26
CA LEU A 67 12.19 -30.35 -6.76
C LEU A 67 12.53 -29.68 -8.09
N TRP A 68 13.76 -29.16 -8.22
CA TRP A 68 14.13 -28.27 -9.33
C TRP A 68 14.87 -28.98 -10.47
N SER A 69 15.41 -30.18 -10.19
CA SER A 69 16.16 -30.98 -11.15
C SER A 69 15.67 -32.43 -11.17
N GLN A 70 15.94 -33.09 -12.28
CA GLN A 70 15.90 -34.55 -12.41
C GLN A 70 17.23 -34.98 -13.04
N ASP A 71 18.02 -35.76 -12.31
CA ASP A 71 19.44 -35.99 -12.62
C ASP A 71 20.17 -34.64 -12.85
N GLU A 72 20.93 -34.53 -13.95
CA GLU A 72 21.64 -33.32 -14.37
C GLU A 72 20.72 -32.26 -15.01
N GLN A 73 19.48 -32.63 -15.35
CA GLN A 73 18.57 -31.75 -16.10
C GLN A 73 17.77 -30.84 -15.16
N ARG A 74 17.65 -29.56 -15.54
CA ARG A 74 16.76 -28.60 -14.87
C ARG A 74 15.35 -28.75 -15.41
N LEU A 75 14.39 -28.81 -14.50
CA LEU A 75 12.97 -28.85 -14.85
C LEU A 75 12.46 -27.45 -15.19
N ASP A 76 11.36 -27.34 -15.93
CA ASP A 76 10.77 -26.06 -16.37
C ASP A 76 10.57 -25.08 -15.20
N ARG A 77 10.10 -25.57 -14.04
CA ARG A 77 9.95 -24.78 -12.81
C ARG A 77 11.21 -24.09 -12.33
N ALA A 78 12.39 -24.68 -12.55
CA ALA A 78 13.66 -24.05 -12.20
C ALA A 78 13.96 -22.86 -13.13
N TYR A 79 13.72 -23.02 -14.43
CA TYR A 79 13.86 -21.93 -15.40
C TYR A 79 12.87 -20.81 -15.11
N ASP A 80 11.60 -21.14 -14.89
CA ASP A 80 10.55 -20.18 -14.52
C ASP A 80 10.94 -19.36 -13.28
N LEU A 81 11.47 -20.02 -12.23
CA LEU A 81 11.92 -19.33 -11.02
C LEU A 81 13.10 -18.40 -11.31
N LEU A 82 14.12 -18.87 -12.03
CA LEU A 82 15.29 -18.06 -12.36
C LEU A 82 14.88 -16.83 -13.20
N HIS A 83 14.00 -17.01 -14.19
CA HIS A 83 13.46 -15.90 -14.97
C HIS A 83 12.73 -14.90 -14.08
N ALA A 84 11.80 -15.36 -13.24
CA ALA A 84 11.06 -14.48 -12.34
C ALA A 84 11.96 -13.73 -11.35
N ILE A 85 13.05 -14.33 -10.87
CA ILE A 85 14.05 -13.68 -10.01
C ILE A 85 14.80 -12.57 -10.76
N LEU A 86 15.22 -12.83 -12.00
CA LEU A 86 15.92 -11.85 -12.81
C LEU A 86 15.03 -10.65 -13.13
N ASP A 87 13.73 -10.90 -13.32
CA ASP A 87 12.69 -9.90 -13.57
C ASP A 87 12.05 -9.36 -12.29
N ALA A 88 12.58 -9.66 -11.09
CA ALA A 88 12.03 -9.20 -9.81
C ALA A 88 11.96 -7.66 -9.71
N GLY A 89 12.78 -6.95 -10.50
CA GLY A 89 12.72 -5.50 -10.67
C GLY A 89 11.39 -4.98 -11.20
N GLU A 90 10.65 -5.79 -11.97
CA GLU A 90 9.30 -5.49 -12.42
C GLU A 90 8.28 -5.43 -11.28
N GLU A 91 8.50 -6.21 -10.23
CA GLU A 91 7.70 -6.20 -9.01
C GLU A 91 8.21 -5.15 -8.02
N GLY A 92 9.17 -4.31 -8.40
CA GLY A 92 9.78 -3.33 -7.50
C GLY A 92 10.68 -3.95 -6.43
N LEU A 93 11.05 -5.22 -6.59
CA LEU A 93 12.02 -5.93 -5.75
C LEU A 93 13.42 -5.79 -6.35
N THR A 94 14.46 -6.26 -5.65
CA THR A 94 15.85 -6.21 -6.14
C THR A 94 16.32 -7.63 -6.46
N PRO A 95 16.65 -7.96 -7.72
CA PRO A 95 17.01 -9.32 -8.12
C PRO A 95 18.13 -9.97 -7.30
N SER A 96 19.14 -9.20 -6.87
CA SER A 96 20.29 -9.70 -6.10
C SER A 96 19.90 -10.33 -4.75
N ASP A 97 18.73 -9.99 -4.22
CA ASP A 97 18.25 -10.51 -2.92
C ASP A 97 17.85 -11.99 -3.00
N TYR A 98 17.64 -12.50 -4.22
CA TYR A 98 17.15 -13.86 -4.51
C TYR A 98 18.23 -14.76 -5.12
N LEU A 99 19.49 -14.50 -4.79
CA LEU A 99 20.64 -15.37 -5.10
C LEU A 99 20.88 -15.71 -6.60
N PRO A 100 20.62 -14.82 -7.58
CA PRO A 100 20.78 -15.18 -9.00
C PRO A 100 22.23 -15.51 -9.38
N GLY A 101 23.22 -14.89 -8.72
CA GLY A 101 24.64 -15.17 -8.93
C GLY A 101 25.02 -16.60 -8.54
N PRO A 102 24.85 -16.99 -7.26
CA PRO A 102 25.05 -18.37 -6.82
C PRO A 102 24.28 -19.41 -7.63
N ILE A 103 23.00 -19.14 -7.96
CA ILE A 103 22.19 -20.05 -8.79
C ILE A 103 22.83 -20.25 -10.16
N ARG A 104 23.27 -19.16 -10.83
CA ARG A 104 23.94 -19.25 -12.14
C ARG A 104 25.26 -20.02 -12.08
N GLN A 105 26.01 -19.89 -10.99
CA GLN A 105 27.28 -20.60 -10.81
C GLN A 105 27.09 -22.12 -10.87
N PHE A 106 26.05 -22.63 -10.21
CA PHE A 106 25.77 -24.07 -10.16
C PHE A 106 24.75 -24.54 -11.21
N TRP A 107 24.30 -23.66 -12.12
CA TRP A 107 23.22 -23.97 -13.05
C TRP A 107 23.49 -25.21 -13.91
N ASN A 108 24.74 -25.38 -14.36
CA ASN A 108 25.18 -26.51 -15.18
C ASN A 108 25.90 -27.61 -14.35
N ALA A 109 25.66 -27.66 -13.03
CA ALA A 109 26.23 -28.69 -12.18
C ALA A 109 25.81 -30.10 -12.63
N ALA A 110 26.81 -30.99 -12.75
CA ALA A 110 26.63 -32.41 -13.05
C ALA A 110 27.01 -33.32 -11.86
N GLU A 111 27.87 -32.83 -10.96
CA GLU A 111 28.26 -33.57 -9.76
C GLU A 111 27.14 -33.57 -8.70
N PRO A 112 26.85 -34.70 -8.03
CA PRO A 112 25.75 -34.80 -7.06
C PRO A 112 25.74 -33.74 -5.97
N GLU A 113 26.91 -33.37 -5.43
CA GLU A 113 27.03 -32.34 -4.39
C GLU A 113 26.62 -30.95 -4.91
N ASP A 114 27.04 -30.60 -6.13
CA ASP A 114 26.73 -29.30 -6.72
C ASP A 114 25.28 -29.22 -7.23
N ILE A 115 24.69 -30.34 -7.66
CA ILE A 115 23.25 -30.45 -7.95
C ILE A 115 22.45 -30.17 -6.67
N VAL A 116 22.84 -30.76 -5.55
CA VAL A 116 22.19 -30.51 -4.24
C VAL A 116 22.39 -29.06 -3.79
N ARG A 117 23.57 -28.47 -4.01
CA ARG A 117 23.77 -27.03 -3.73
C ARG A 117 22.81 -26.16 -4.54
N LEU A 118 22.64 -26.44 -5.83
CA LEU A 118 21.68 -25.71 -6.67
C LEU A 118 20.24 -25.89 -6.17
N GLU A 119 19.84 -27.12 -5.82
CA GLU A 119 18.52 -27.43 -5.26
C GLU A 119 18.20 -26.56 -4.04
N LEU A 120 19.16 -26.45 -3.11
CA LEU A 120 19.04 -25.65 -1.90
C LEU A 120 18.97 -24.15 -2.20
N LEU A 121 19.78 -23.66 -3.14
CA LEU A 121 19.78 -22.26 -3.57
C LEU A 121 18.44 -21.86 -4.22
N LEU A 122 17.93 -22.70 -5.13
CA LEU A 122 16.63 -22.47 -5.78
C LEU A 122 15.48 -22.50 -4.78
N THR A 123 15.53 -23.42 -3.81
CA THR A 123 14.52 -23.50 -2.75
C THR A 123 14.54 -22.27 -1.86
N ALA A 124 15.72 -21.85 -1.39
CA ALA A 124 15.84 -20.65 -0.58
C ALA A 124 15.35 -19.41 -1.36
N ALA A 125 15.72 -19.30 -2.63
CA ALA A 125 15.25 -18.21 -3.49
C ALA A 125 13.73 -18.24 -3.71
N PHE A 126 13.13 -19.41 -3.92
CA PHE A 126 11.68 -19.57 -4.03
C PHE A 126 10.95 -19.13 -2.77
N VAL A 127 11.44 -19.52 -1.59
CA VAL A 127 10.86 -19.15 -0.30
C VAL A 127 10.92 -17.64 -0.09
N ARG A 128 12.10 -17.02 -0.28
CA ARG A 128 12.28 -15.56 -0.19
C ARG A 128 11.36 -14.83 -1.15
N TYR A 129 11.44 -15.18 -2.43
CA TYR A 129 10.73 -14.48 -3.49
C TYR A 129 9.21 -14.61 -3.32
N SER A 130 8.72 -15.80 -3.00
CA SER A 130 7.28 -16.03 -2.81
C SER A 130 6.72 -15.28 -1.61
N LYS A 131 7.45 -15.25 -0.49
CA LYS A 131 7.08 -14.48 0.70
C LYS A 131 7.08 -12.98 0.40
N ASP A 132 8.12 -12.49 -0.26
CA ASP A 132 8.28 -11.08 -0.60
C ASP A 132 7.22 -10.60 -1.59
N LEU A 133 6.84 -11.42 -2.58
CA LEU A 133 5.74 -11.10 -3.49
C LEU A 133 4.39 -11.03 -2.76
N TYR A 134 4.15 -11.93 -1.81
CA TYR A 134 2.84 -12.15 -1.20
C TYR A 134 2.55 -11.19 -0.04
N SER A 135 3.47 -11.06 0.91
CA SER A 135 3.28 -10.32 2.16
C SER A 135 4.25 -9.16 2.36
N GLY A 136 5.19 -8.97 1.42
CA GLY A 136 6.21 -7.92 1.50
C GLY A 136 7.53 -8.45 2.04
N ARG A 137 8.58 -7.69 1.75
CA ARG A 137 9.96 -7.92 2.16
C ARG A 137 10.20 -7.60 3.63
N TYR A 138 9.45 -6.64 4.15
CA TYR A 138 9.70 -6.05 5.46
C TYR A 138 8.47 -6.14 6.34
N ASP A 139 8.70 -6.33 7.64
CA ASP A 139 7.66 -6.16 8.64
C ASP A 139 7.26 -4.67 8.70
N PRO A 140 5.97 -4.33 8.50
CA PRO A 140 5.50 -2.95 8.62
C PRO A 140 5.89 -2.30 9.95
N ALA A 141 5.89 -3.05 11.05
CA ALA A 141 6.16 -2.51 12.39
C ALA A 141 7.59 -1.97 12.55
N GLU A 142 8.54 -2.46 11.76
CA GLU A 142 9.93 -1.99 11.78
C GLU A 142 10.15 -0.70 11.00
N LEU A 143 9.26 -0.40 10.03
CA LEU A 143 9.48 0.68 9.06
C LEU A 143 8.44 1.79 9.14
N ASP A 144 7.28 1.49 9.68
CA ASP A 144 6.16 2.41 9.83
C ASP A 144 5.37 2.06 11.10
N ALA A 145 5.80 2.62 12.23
CA ALA A 145 5.21 2.34 13.55
C ALA A 145 3.71 2.66 13.65
N ASP A 146 3.20 3.52 12.77
CA ASP A 146 1.79 3.88 12.66
C ASP A 146 1.03 2.98 11.68
N TRP A 147 1.59 1.85 11.24
CA TRP A 147 0.93 0.88 10.37
C TRP A 147 0.47 -0.35 11.15
N HIS A 148 -0.85 -0.51 11.25
CA HIS A 148 -1.50 -1.58 12.03
C HIS A 148 -2.48 -2.39 11.18
N ILE A 149 -2.28 -2.43 9.86
CA ILE A 149 -2.98 -3.37 8.97
C ILE A 149 -2.05 -4.56 8.76
N SER A 150 -2.54 -5.77 9.01
CA SER A 150 -1.77 -7.00 8.85
C SER A 150 -2.18 -7.78 7.60
N ASN A 151 -1.19 -8.47 7.01
CA ASN A 151 -1.38 -9.52 6.03
C ASN A 151 -0.57 -10.73 6.49
N ALA A 152 -1.20 -11.90 6.56
CA ALA A 152 -0.50 -13.11 6.94
C ALA A 152 0.48 -13.53 5.82
N PRO A 153 1.64 -14.12 6.17
CA PRO A 153 2.52 -14.71 5.17
C PRO A 153 1.82 -15.86 4.42
N PRO A 154 2.29 -16.22 3.22
CA PRO A 154 1.73 -17.36 2.50
C PRO A 154 2.02 -18.68 3.23
N ASP A 155 1.16 -19.68 3.02
CA ASP A 155 1.46 -21.06 3.41
C ASP A 155 2.57 -21.61 2.51
N MET A 156 3.82 -21.54 2.98
CA MET A 156 4.98 -21.93 2.20
C MET A 156 4.98 -23.44 1.88
N GLY A 157 4.46 -24.28 2.78
CA GLY A 157 4.35 -25.71 2.53
C GLY A 157 3.42 -25.98 1.35
N GLN A 158 2.23 -25.35 1.35
CA GLN A 158 1.29 -25.45 0.24
C GLN A 158 1.89 -24.92 -1.08
N LEU A 159 2.65 -23.82 -1.05
CA LEU A 159 3.30 -23.29 -2.24
C LEU A 159 4.35 -24.26 -2.82
N LEU A 160 5.19 -24.86 -1.98
CA LEU A 160 6.17 -25.86 -2.40
C LEU A 160 5.48 -27.11 -2.99
N HIS A 161 4.41 -27.59 -2.37
CA HIS A 161 3.62 -28.71 -2.91
C HIS A 161 3.03 -28.37 -4.28
N ARG A 162 2.42 -27.18 -4.44
CA ARG A 162 1.88 -26.75 -5.74
C ARG A 162 2.96 -26.57 -6.80
N ALA A 163 4.15 -26.10 -6.41
CA ALA A 163 5.30 -26.02 -7.31
C ALA A 163 5.77 -27.41 -7.75
N ALA A 164 5.68 -28.42 -6.87
CA ALA A 164 6.03 -29.81 -7.18
C ALA A 164 5.03 -30.51 -8.12
N GLU A 165 3.76 -30.12 -8.09
CA GLU A 165 2.69 -30.69 -8.92
C GLU A 165 2.65 -30.16 -10.36
N GLN A 166 3.37 -29.08 -10.66
CA GLN A 166 3.33 -28.39 -11.96
C GLN A 166 4.71 -28.39 -12.61
N ASP A 167 4.77 -28.68 -13.92
CA ASP A 167 6.04 -28.55 -14.66
C ASP A 167 6.49 -27.09 -14.70
N SER A 168 5.57 -26.18 -15.05
CA SER A 168 5.77 -24.73 -15.05
C SER A 168 5.08 -24.08 -13.85
N ILE A 169 5.79 -23.17 -13.17
CA ILE A 169 5.30 -22.42 -12.00
C ILE A 169 5.02 -20.94 -12.32
N THR A 170 5.14 -20.51 -13.57
CA THR A 170 4.87 -19.12 -13.99
C THR A 170 3.51 -18.60 -13.48
N ARG A 171 2.44 -19.41 -13.61
CA ARG A 171 1.10 -19.04 -13.11
C ARG A 171 1.00 -19.02 -11.60
N LEU A 172 1.74 -19.89 -10.92
CA LEU A 172 1.81 -19.90 -9.45
C LEU A 172 2.42 -18.59 -8.96
N LEU A 173 3.60 -18.21 -9.49
CA LEU A 173 4.29 -16.97 -9.12
C LEU A 173 3.46 -15.73 -9.46
N ALA A 174 2.84 -15.67 -10.63
CA ALA A 174 1.96 -14.56 -11.04
C ALA A 174 0.73 -14.37 -10.14
N SER A 175 0.35 -15.38 -9.34
CA SER A 175 -0.78 -15.31 -8.41
C SER A 175 -0.42 -14.76 -7.02
N LEU A 176 0.87 -14.61 -6.72
CA LEU A 176 1.37 -14.20 -5.41
C LEU A 176 1.26 -12.69 -5.13
N PRO A 177 1.57 -11.78 -6.08
CA PRO A 177 1.43 -10.35 -5.84
C PRO A 177 0.00 -9.94 -5.45
N PRO A 178 -0.19 -8.77 -4.81
CA PRO A 178 -1.51 -8.26 -4.47
C PRO A 178 -2.45 -8.23 -5.68
N PRO A 179 -3.63 -8.87 -5.62
CA PRO A 179 -4.51 -9.07 -6.78
C PRO A 179 -5.35 -7.82 -7.13
N HIS A 180 -5.03 -6.66 -6.54
CA HIS A 180 -5.83 -5.45 -6.63
C HIS A 180 -5.46 -4.62 -7.86
N ARG A 181 -6.46 -3.99 -8.50
CA ARG A 181 -6.24 -3.11 -9.68
C ARG A 181 -5.16 -2.05 -9.42
N GLY A 182 -5.16 -1.46 -8.23
CA GLY A 182 -4.19 -0.43 -7.84
C GLY A 182 -2.74 -0.93 -7.87
N TYR A 183 -2.46 -2.15 -7.42
CA TYR A 183 -1.11 -2.73 -7.48
C TYR A 183 -0.66 -2.94 -8.92
N ARG A 184 -1.51 -3.54 -9.77
CA ARG A 184 -1.20 -3.77 -11.20
C ARG A 184 -0.87 -2.49 -11.95
N LEU A 185 -1.58 -1.40 -11.65
CA LEU A 185 -1.33 -0.09 -12.27
C LEU A 185 -0.02 0.54 -11.77
N LEU A 186 0.33 0.37 -10.50
CA LEU A 186 1.65 0.78 -10.00
C LEU A 186 2.78 -0.03 -10.64
N LYS A 187 2.60 -1.35 -10.83
CA LYS A 187 3.55 -2.19 -11.57
C LYS A 187 3.74 -1.68 -13.01
N LYS A 188 2.63 -1.41 -13.71
CA LYS A 188 2.69 -0.86 -15.08
C LYS A 188 3.45 0.47 -15.13
N GLU A 189 3.16 1.39 -14.21
CA GLU A 189 3.87 2.68 -14.14
C GLU A 189 5.34 2.48 -13.79
N LEU A 190 5.67 1.56 -12.89
CA LEU A 190 7.06 1.26 -12.52
C LEU A 190 7.89 0.86 -13.74
N LEU A 191 7.36 -0.04 -14.59
CA LEU A 191 8.01 -0.44 -15.83
C LEU A 191 8.20 0.73 -16.80
N HIS A 192 7.18 1.59 -16.93
CA HIS A 192 7.26 2.82 -17.74
C HIS A 192 8.38 3.75 -17.25
N LEU A 193 8.43 4.01 -15.94
CA LEU A 193 9.47 4.87 -15.36
C LEU A 193 10.87 4.26 -15.46
N GLN A 194 11.00 2.92 -15.36
CA GLN A 194 12.27 2.25 -15.57
C GLN A 194 12.78 2.40 -17.01
N SER A 195 11.89 2.36 -18.01
CA SER A 195 12.22 2.66 -19.40
C SER A 195 12.72 4.10 -19.57
N ILE A 196 12.00 5.08 -18.99
CA ILE A 196 12.44 6.49 -18.99
C ILE A 196 13.82 6.66 -18.34
N ARG A 197 14.09 5.97 -17.22
CA ARG A 197 15.40 5.99 -16.56
C ARG A 197 16.51 5.48 -17.49
N GLN A 198 16.27 4.40 -18.23
CA GLN A 198 17.24 3.85 -19.18
C GLN A 198 17.54 4.81 -20.34
N GLN A 199 16.59 5.70 -20.69
CA GLN A 199 16.74 6.72 -21.72
C GLN A 199 17.41 8.01 -21.21
N GLY A 200 17.89 8.04 -19.95
CA GLY A 200 18.57 9.20 -19.36
C GLY A 200 17.69 10.07 -18.44
N GLY A 201 16.45 9.63 -18.18
CA GLY A 201 15.52 10.34 -17.31
C GLY A 201 14.77 11.48 -18.01
N TRP A 202 14.02 12.25 -17.23
CA TRP A 202 13.22 13.36 -17.76
C TRP A 202 14.04 14.63 -18.03
N PRO A 203 13.68 15.41 -19.06
CA PRO A 203 14.29 16.72 -19.29
C PRO A 203 13.99 17.66 -18.12
N LYS A 204 15.03 18.37 -17.67
CA LYS A 204 14.91 19.37 -16.60
C LYS A 204 14.41 20.69 -17.16
N ILE A 205 13.33 21.20 -16.59
CA ILE A 205 12.82 22.53 -16.92
C ILE A 205 13.65 23.57 -16.19
N GLU A 206 14.32 24.42 -16.95
CA GLU A 206 15.19 25.48 -16.43
C GLU A 206 14.44 26.46 -15.52
N ALA A 207 15.21 27.10 -14.63
CA ALA A 207 14.71 28.18 -13.80
C ALA A 207 14.37 29.42 -14.65
N GLY A 208 13.45 30.25 -14.17
CA GLY A 208 13.02 31.46 -14.84
C GLY A 208 11.64 31.93 -14.37
N PRO A 209 11.06 32.93 -15.05
CA PRO A 209 9.71 33.43 -14.79
C PRO A 209 8.64 32.34 -14.85
N VAL A 210 7.46 32.64 -14.30
CA VAL A 210 6.28 31.77 -14.37
C VAL A 210 5.91 31.52 -15.83
N LEU A 211 5.60 30.28 -16.21
CA LEU A 211 5.00 29.97 -17.52
C LEU A 211 3.47 29.97 -17.39
N GLU A 212 2.80 30.66 -18.28
CA GLU A 212 1.34 30.77 -18.32
C GLU A 212 0.85 31.04 -19.75
N THR A 213 -0.47 30.91 -19.94
CA THR A 213 -1.15 31.03 -21.23
C THR A 213 -0.79 32.31 -21.98
N GLY A 214 -0.45 32.17 -23.26
CA GLY A 214 -0.07 33.26 -24.15
C GLY A 214 1.43 33.53 -24.25
N MET A 215 2.26 32.94 -23.39
CA MET A 215 3.71 33.09 -23.48
C MET A 215 4.31 32.26 -24.63
N GLN A 216 5.33 32.81 -25.30
CA GLN A 216 6.13 32.11 -26.30
C GLN A 216 7.60 32.08 -25.90
N GLN A 217 8.15 30.90 -25.58
CA GLN A 217 9.53 30.75 -25.12
C GLN A 217 10.00 29.28 -25.19
N SER A 218 11.31 29.06 -25.31
CA SER A 218 11.92 27.72 -25.40
C SER A 218 11.58 26.79 -24.22
N ARG A 219 11.37 27.34 -23.01
CA ARG A 219 10.97 26.56 -21.83
C ARG A 219 9.60 25.90 -21.97
N VAL A 220 8.73 26.39 -22.85
CA VAL A 220 7.42 25.78 -23.14
C VAL A 220 7.60 24.45 -23.88
N ARG A 221 8.57 24.37 -24.80
CA ARG A 221 8.90 23.13 -25.50
C ARG A 221 9.31 22.03 -24.54
N LEU A 222 10.22 22.34 -23.61
CA LEU A 222 10.65 21.42 -22.56
C LEU A 222 9.47 20.98 -21.68
N LEU A 223 8.58 21.90 -21.32
CA LEU A 223 7.38 21.59 -20.55
C LEU A 223 6.44 20.62 -21.30
N ARG A 224 6.22 20.82 -22.60
CA ARG A 224 5.40 19.93 -23.42
C ARG A 224 5.97 18.52 -23.49
N THR A 225 7.26 18.39 -23.81
CA THR A 225 7.95 17.09 -23.81
C THR A 225 7.79 16.41 -22.45
N ARG A 226 8.08 17.13 -21.37
CA ARG A 226 7.99 16.60 -20.00
C ARG A 226 6.58 16.11 -19.64
N LEU A 227 5.53 16.83 -20.04
CA LEU A 227 4.13 16.46 -19.76
C LEU A 227 3.63 15.35 -20.68
N ALA A 228 4.14 15.24 -21.90
CA ALA A 228 3.84 14.14 -22.81
C ALA A 228 4.41 12.81 -22.28
N GLU A 229 5.67 12.80 -21.86
CA GLU A 229 6.33 11.62 -21.26
C GLU A 229 5.63 11.11 -20.00
N SER A 230 4.94 11.99 -19.26
CA SER A 230 4.15 11.63 -18.08
C SER A 230 2.66 11.44 -18.34
N GLY A 231 2.24 11.46 -19.60
CA GLY A 231 0.85 11.21 -20.01
C GLY A 231 -0.15 12.30 -19.62
N ASP A 232 0.33 13.50 -19.27
CA ASP A 232 -0.51 14.65 -18.94
C ASP A 232 -0.91 15.45 -20.18
N LEU A 233 -0.15 15.34 -21.27
CA LEU A 233 -0.38 15.98 -22.55
C LEU A 233 -0.29 14.91 -23.65
N GLU A 234 -1.26 14.90 -24.57
CA GLU A 234 -1.16 14.04 -25.75
C GLU A 234 -0.09 14.59 -26.70
N GLU A 235 0.67 13.70 -27.34
CA GLU A 235 1.64 14.10 -28.36
C GLU A 235 0.93 14.83 -29.49
N CYS A 236 1.45 16.00 -29.81
CA CYS A 236 0.79 16.93 -30.69
C CYS A 236 1.68 17.24 -31.89
N ASN A 237 1.25 16.74 -33.06
CA ASN A 237 2.01 16.82 -34.31
C ASN A 237 1.89 18.18 -35.02
N VAL A 238 0.94 19.05 -34.63
CA VAL A 238 0.58 20.28 -35.38
C VAL A 238 0.52 21.54 -34.49
N CYS A 239 0.89 21.47 -33.21
CA CYS A 239 0.89 22.66 -32.34
C CYS A 239 2.19 23.46 -32.44
N ASN A 240 2.09 24.75 -32.14
CA ASN A 240 3.26 25.58 -31.89
C ASN A 240 3.90 25.18 -30.55
N ILE A 241 4.97 24.41 -30.62
CA ILE A 241 5.65 23.80 -29.47
C ILE A 241 6.24 24.82 -28.48
N ASP A 242 6.41 26.07 -28.90
CA ASP A 242 6.99 27.13 -28.08
C ASP A 242 5.93 28.05 -27.44
N ILE A 243 4.64 27.91 -27.80
CA ILE A 243 3.53 28.70 -27.24
C ILE A 243 2.83 27.94 -26.13
N PHE A 244 2.58 28.61 -25.00
CA PHE A 244 1.76 28.08 -23.92
C PHE A 244 0.28 28.32 -24.26
N ASP A 245 -0.37 27.31 -24.84
CA ASP A 245 -1.79 27.36 -25.22
C ASP A 245 -2.71 26.81 -24.12
N HIS A 246 -4.01 26.85 -24.37
CA HIS A 246 -5.02 26.35 -23.44
C HIS A 246 -4.96 24.85 -23.21
N GLU A 247 -4.50 24.05 -24.19
CA GLU A 247 -4.35 22.61 -23.99
C GLU A 247 -3.17 22.29 -23.06
N LEU A 248 -2.08 23.05 -23.17
CA LEU A 248 -0.97 22.97 -22.22
C LEU A 248 -1.39 23.43 -20.82
N GLU A 249 -2.20 24.48 -20.71
CA GLU A 249 -2.76 24.92 -19.42
C GLU A 249 -3.58 23.81 -18.76
N LYS A 250 -4.43 23.11 -19.51
CA LYS A 250 -5.20 21.95 -19.03
C LYS A 250 -4.27 20.81 -18.61
N ALA A 251 -3.22 20.51 -19.38
CA ALA A 251 -2.23 19.50 -19.02
C ALA A 251 -1.49 19.85 -17.72
N VAL A 252 -1.11 21.11 -17.54
CA VAL A 252 -0.50 21.59 -16.28
C VAL A 252 -1.48 21.44 -15.12
N LYS A 253 -2.77 21.76 -15.29
CA LYS A 253 -3.80 21.55 -14.25
C LYS A 253 -3.98 20.08 -13.88
N ARG A 254 -3.95 19.17 -14.87
CA ARG A 254 -3.96 17.71 -14.65
C ARG A 254 -2.75 17.27 -13.82
N TYR A 255 -1.56 17.68 -14.24
CA TYR A 255 -0.31 17.41 -13.53
C TYR A 255 -0.35 17.93 -12.09
N GLN A 256 -0.74 19.20 -11.90
CA GLN A 256 -0.83 19.83 -10.59
C GLN A 256 -1.80 19.07 -9.68
N THR A 257 -2.99 18.71 -10.17
CA THR A 257 -3.99 17.95 -9.41
C THR A 257 -3.44 16.60 -8.95
N ARG A 258 -2.88 15.81 -9.89
CA ARG A 258 -2.38 14.47 -9.54
C ARG A 258 -1.12 14.48 -8.67
N HIS A 259 -0.45 15.63 -8.54
CA HIS A 259 0.69 15.84 -7.64
C HIS A 259 0.35 16.57 -6.33
N GLY A 260 -0.93 16.87 -6.08
CA GLY A 260 -1.37 17.56 -4.85
C GLY A 260 -0.96 19.03 -4.80
N LEU A 261 -0.75 19.65 -5.96
CA LEU A 261 -0.47 21.08 -6.11
C LEU A 261 -1.76 21.87 -6.36
N LYS A 262 -1.69 23.19 -6.23
CA LYS A 262 -2.79 24.07 -6.64
C LYS A 262 -2.93 23.99 -8.16
N ALA A 263 -4.11 23.63 -8.65
CA ALA A 263 -4.40 23.47 -10.08
C ALA A 263 -4.73 24.82 -10.77
N ASP A 264 -3.80 25.77 -10.73
CA ASP A 264 -3.97 27.10 -11.35
C ASP A 264 -3.54 27.16 -12.82
N GLY A 265 -2.95 26.10 -13.38
CA GLY A 265 -2.49 26.03 -14.76
C GLY A 265 -1.19 26.79 -15.04
N ARG A 266 -0.56 27.34 -14.00
CA ARG A 266 0.68 28.15 -14.11
C ARG A 266 1.88 27.35 -13.63
N VAL A 267 2.99 27.42 -14.35
CA VAL A 267 4.24 26.76 -13.94
C VAL A 267 5.11 27.72 -13.13
N GLY A 268 4.74 27.89 -11.86
CA GLY A 268 5.55 28.57 -10.85
C GLY A 268 6.65 27.69 -10.25
N TRP A 269 7.34 28.20 -9.23
CA TRP A 269 8.45 27.47 -8.57
C TRP A 269 8.03 26.10 -8.02
N GLN A 270 6.86 25.99 -7.40
CA GLN A 270 6.37 24.72 -6.83
C GLN A 270 6.10 23.67 -7.91
N THR A 271 5.39 24.04 -8.98
CA THR A 271 5.11 23.14 -10.12
C THR A 271 6.39 22.75 -10.85
N ARG A 272 7.30 23.70 -11.10
CA ARG A 272 8.62 23.41 -11.70
C ARG A 272 9.43 22.44 -10.85
N ARG A 273 9.45 22.62 -9.52
CA ARG A 273 10.16 21.72 -8.60
C ARG A 273 9.59 20.30 -8.65
N ALA A 274 8.27 20.15 -8.74
CA ALA A 274 7.62 18.85 -8.89
C ALA A 274 7.92 18.20 -10.25
N LEU A 275 7.86 18.97 -11.35
CA LEU A 275 8.19 18.51 -12.70
C LEU A 275 9.64 18.01 -12.80
N ASN A 276 10.55 18.68 -12.09
CA ASN A 276 11.97 18.35 -12.02
C ASN A 276 12.31 17.32 -10.93
N THR A 277 11.34 16.64 -10.32
CA THR A 277 11.63 15.47 -9.48
C THR A 277 12.24 14.37 -10.35
N PRO A 278 13.44 13.85 -10.03
CA PRO A 278 14.07 12.78 -10.80
C PRO A 278 13.18 11.53 -10.95
N VAL A 279 13.37 10.79 -12.04
CA VAL A 279 12.60 9.56 -12.28
C VAL A 279 12.91 8.49 -11.23
N GLU A 280 14.14 8.45 -10.72
CA GLU A 280 14.58 7.54 -9.66
C GLU A 280 13.81 7.75 -8.36
N ASP A 281 13.50 9.01 -8.02
CA ASP A 281 12.71 9.36 -6.84
C ASP A 281 11.27 8.83 -6.98
N ARG A 282 10.71 8.92 -8.20
CA ARG A 282 9.37 8.38 -8.50
C ARG A 282 9.35 6.85 -8.51
N ILE A 283 10.38 6.20 -9.07
CA ILE A 283 10.56 4.76 -8.99
C ILE A 283 10.62 4.32 -7.52
N ARG A 284 11.41 4.98 -6.67
CA ARG A 284 11.46 4.68 -5.23
C ARG A 284 10.10 4.87 -4.57
N GLN A 285 9.40 5.96 -4.88
CA GLN A 285 8.07 6.22 -4.35
C GLN A 285 7.05 5.13 -4.77
N LEU A 286 7.12 4.62 -6.00
CA LEU A 286 6.29 3.50 -6.45
C LEU A 286 6.61 2.21 -5.69
N ARG A 287 7.89 1.84 -5.58
CA ARG A 287 8.34 0.64 -4.87
C ARG A 287 7.84 0.61 -3.42
N ILE A 288 7.90 1.74 -2.72
CA ILE A 288 7.37 1.92 -1.36
C ILE A 288 5.88 1.64 -1.30
N ASN A 289 5.11 2.17 -2.24
CA ASN A 289 3.66 2.01 -2.22
C ASN A 289 3.21 0.63 -2.75
N MET A 290 4.01 -0.01 -3.59
CA MET A 290 3.86 -1.44 -3.94
C MET A 290 4.13 -2.33 -2.74
N GLU A 291 5.14 -2.02 -1.92
CA GLU A 291 5.40 -2.72 -0.65
C GLU A 291 4.22 -2.58 0.32
N ARG A 292 3.69 -1.36 0.50
CA ARG A 292 2.47 -1.12 1.31
C ARG A 292 1.22 -1.84 0.77
N TRP A 293 1.17 -2.19 -0.51
CA TRP A 293 0.10 -3.02 -1.05
C TRP A 293 0.21 -4.47 -0.58
N ARG A 294 1.43 -4.98 -0.39
CA ARG A 294 1.67 -6.34 0.12
C ARG A 294 1.38 -6.48 1.60
N TRP A 295 1.44 -5.38 2.34
CA TRP A 295 1.03 -5.31 3.75
C TRP A 295 -0.50 -5.32 3.95
N MET A 296 -1.29 -5.12 2.89
CA MET A 296 -2.75 -5.16 2.96
C MET A 296 -3.28 -6.60 2.89
N PRO A 297 -4.49 -6.86 3.41
CA PRO A 297 -5.17 -8.13 3.19
C PRO A 297 -5.26 -8.47 1.70
N ARG A 298 -4.93 -9.72 1.37
CA ARG A 298 -5.02 -10.27 0.01
C ARG A 298 -6.41 -10.12 -0.59
N GLN A 299 -7.44 -10.36 0.21
CA GLN A 299 -8.83 -10.18 -0.16
C GLN A 299 -9.41 -9.01 0.64
N LEU A 300 -9.73 -7.93 -0.07
CA LEU A 300 -10.55 -6.87 0.49
C LEU A 300 -12.01 -7.23 0.31
N HIS A 301 -12.86 -6.63 1.13
CA HIS A 301 -14.30 -6.81 1.01
C HIS A 301 -14.78 -6.27 -0.34
N LYS A 302 -15.90 -6.78 -0.86
CA LYS A 302 -16.50 -6.26 -2.10
C LYS A 302 -16.89 -4.80 -1.96
N ARG A 303 -17.40 -4.43 -0.79
CA ARG A 303 -17.81 -3.07 -0.44
C ARG A 303 -17.09 -2.58 0.80
N TYR A 304 -16.40 -1.46 0.72
CA TYR A 304 -15.66 -0.89 1.85
C TYR A 304 -15.39 0.61 1.67
N LEU A 305 -15.04 1.26 2.78
CA LEU A 305 -14.51 2.61 2.80
C LEU A 305 -12.97 2.56 2.75
N LEU A 306 -12.37 3.39 1.91
CA LEU A 306 -10.92 3.58 1.84
C LEU A 306 -10.60 5.04 2.10
N VAL A 307 -9.83 5.34 3.14
CA VAL A 307 -9.30 6.69 3.39
C VAL A 307 -7.82 6.69 3.06
N ASN A 308 -7.44 7.33 1.95
CA ASN A 308 -6.02 7.61 1.68
C ASN A 308 -5.63 8.92 2.33
N MET A 309 -4.90 8.83 3.45
CA MET A 309 -4.54 9.97 4.28
C MET A 309 -3.68 10.99 3.52
N THR A 310 -2.73 10.55 2.70
CA THR A 310 -1.88 11.49 1.94
C THR A 310 -2.63 12.17 0.79
N GLY A 311 -3.63 11.48 0.24
CA GLY A 311 -4.52 12.00 -0.79
C GLY A 311 -5.56 12.97 -0.22
N PHE A 312 -5.80 12.93 1.09
CA PHE A 312 -6.89 13.63 1.78
C PHE A 312 -8.26 13.33 1.16
N GLU A 313 -8.48 12.08 0.77
CA GLU A 313 -9.72 11.61 0.15
C GLU A 313 -10.22 10.34 0.84
N LEU A 314 -11.55 10.24 0.94
CA LEU A 314 -12.29 9.04 1.27
C LEU A 314 -12.97 8.53 -0.01
N TYR A 315 -12.95 7.21 -0.18
CA TYR A 315 -13.61 6.51 -1.28
C TYR A 315 -14.56 5.46 -0.70
N ILE A 316 -15.74 5.29 -1.31
CA ILE A 316 -16.53 4.06 -1.21
C ILE A 316 -16.15 3.20 -2.40
N MET A 317 -15.62 2.02 -2.11
CA MET A 317 -15.22 1.02 -3.08
C MET A 317 -16.31 -0.05 -3.19
N GLU A 318 -16.70 -0.41 -4.41
CA GLU A 318 -17.57 -1.55 -4.74
C GLU A 318 -16.96 -2.33 -5.91
N ASP A 319 -16.64 -3.61 -5.70
CA ASP A 319 -16.02 -4.50 -6.70
C ASP A 319 -14.86 -3.82 -7.47
N ASP A 320 -13.89 -3.28 -6.71
CA ASP A 320 -12.70 -2.53 -7.20
C ASP A 320 -12.97 -1.19 -7.92
N SER A 321 -14.22 -0.69 -7.89
CA SER A 321 -14.62 0.59 -8.47
C SER A 321 -14.98 1.62 -7.39
N VAL A 322 -14.66 2.89 -7.64
CA VAL A 322 -15.10 3.99 -6.77
C VAL A 322 -16.54 4.35 -7.13
N VAL A 323 -17.45 4.30 -6.16
CA VAL A 323 -18.86 4.71 -6.34
C VAL A 323 -19.19 6.05 -5.69
N LEU A 324 -18.34 6.49 -4.76
CA LEU A 324 -18.37 7.82 -4.14
C LEU A 324 -16.95 8.19 -3.71
N SER A 325 -16.57 9.44 -3.91
CA SER A 325 -15.36 10.01 -3.30
C SER A 325 -15.66 11.37 -2.68
N MET A 326 -14.94 11.71 -1.61
CA MET A 326 -15.01 13.03 -1.01
C MET A 326 -13.75 13.43 -0.24
N PRO A 327 -13.42 14.74 -0.24
CA PRO A 327 -12.32 15.27 0.55
C PRO A 327 -12.47 14.99 2.05
N VAL A 328 -11.33 14.71 2.68
CA VAL A 328 -11.20 14.59 4.13
C VAL A 328 -10.16 15.54 4.71
N ILE A 329 -10.25 15.77 6.02
CA ILE A 329 -9.23 16.40 6.85
C ILE A 329 -8.75 15.36 7.86
N ILE A 330 -7.44 15.19 7.99
CA ILE A 330 -6.81 14.20 8.88
C ILE A 330 -6.03 14.90 9.99
N GLY A 331 -5.40 14.09 10.85
CA GLY A 331 -4.53 14.53 11.94
C GLY A 331 -3.44 15.52 11.50
N LYS A 332 -2.88 16.26 12.45
CA LYS A 332 -1.63 17.00 12.23
C LYS A 332 -0.44 16.04 12.33
N ALA A 333 0.73 16.45 11.86
CA ALA A 333 1.93 15.59 11.92
C ALA A 333 2.28 15.10 13.34
N TYR A 334 2.09 15.94 14.37
CA TYR A 334 2.35 15.56 15.78
C TYR A 334 1.18 14.84 16.47
N ARG A 335 0.06 14.65 15.77
CA ARG A 335 -1.11 13.83 16.16
C ARG A 335 -1.59 13.06 14.93
N ALA A 336 -0.65 12.35 14.30
CA ALA A 336 -0.88 11.70 13.03
C ALA A 336 -1.97 10.63 13.16
N THR A 337 -2.83 10.53 12.15
CA THR A 337 -3.79 9.43 12.07
C THR A 337 -3.04 8.15 11.67
N PRO A 338 -3.11 7.05 12.45
CA PRO A 338 -2.47 5.80 12.09
C PRO A 338 -3.19 5.10 10.92
N SER A 339 -2.48 4.20 10.24
CA SER A 339 -3.04 3.31 9.22
C SER A 339 -3.55 2.05 9.91
N PHE A 340 -4.85 1.76 9.80
CA PHE A 340 -5.47 0.57 10.39
C PHE A 340 -6.80 0.27 9.69
N SER A 341 -7.41 -0.86 10.03
CA SER A 341 -8.73 -1.25 9.53
C SER A 341 -9.75 -1.40 10.66
N GLY A 342 -11.03 -1.15 10.36
CA GLY A 342 -12.13 -1.32 11.30
C GLY A 342 -13.47 -1.50 10.59
N TRP A 343 -14.56 -1.41 11.35
CA TRP A 343 -15.92 -1.61 10.85
C TRP A 343 -16.83 -0.47 11.28
N VAL A 344 -17.33 0.31 10.33
CA VAL A 344 -18.35 1.33 10.58
C VAL A 344 -19.67 0.62 10.83
N SER A 345 -20.25 0.82 12.00
CA SER A 345 -21.49 0.14 12.41
C SER A 345 -22.57 1.09 12.90
N THR A 346 -22.22 2.32 13.24
CA THR A 346 -23.15 3.29 13.81
C THR A 346 -22.82 4.69 13.30
N MET A 347 -23.86 5.46 12.97
CA MET A 347 -23.77 6.90 12.82
C MET A 347 -24.62 7.61 13.87
N GLU A 348 -24.27 8.85 14.16
CA GLU A 348 -24.93 9.68 15.16
C GLU A 348 -25.27 11.03 14.55
N TYR A 349 -26.55 11.40 14.56
CA TYR A 349 -27.03 12.71 14.14
C TYR A 349 -27.05 13.63 15.35
N ASN A 350 -26.67 14.89 15.13
CA ASN A 350 -26.57 15.90 16.18
C ASN A 350 -25.74 15.37 17.38
N PRO A 351 -24.47 14.96 17.16
CA PRO A 351 -23.68 14.31 18.19
C PRO A 351 -23.32 15.26 19.33
N TYR A 352 -23.28 14.74 20.56
CA TYR A 352 -22.50 15.39 21.61
C TYR A 352 -21.01 15.26 21.29
N TRP A 353 -20.23 16.31 21.54
CA TRP A 353 -18.78 16.20 21.50
C TRP A 353 -18.21 16.18 22.91
N ILE A 354 -17.81 14.98 23.37
CA ILE A 354 -16.97 14.85 24.56
C ILE A 354 -15.55 15.15 24.12
N VAL A 355 -14.95 16.20 24.68
CA VAL A 355 -13.60 16.64 24.33
C VAL A 355 -12.60 15.63 24.88
N PRO A 356 -11.78 14.98 24.03
CA PRO A 356 -10.72 14.08 24.49
C PRO A 356 -9.75 14.79 25.43
N ASN A 357 -9.24 14.08 26.43
CA ASN A 357 -8.31 14.63 27.42
C ASN A 357 -7.09 15.29 26.78
N THR A 358 -6.53 14.69 25.72
CA THR A 358 -5.42 15.28 24.96
C THR A 358 -5.76 16.67 24.42
N ILE A 359 -6.97 16.87 23.87
CA ILE A 359 -7.40 18.19 23.39
C ILE A 359 -7.65 19.14 24.56
N ALA A 360 -8.29 18.66 25.63
CA ALA A 360 -8.56 19.46 26.81
C ALA A 360 -7.25 20.01 27.43
N ILE A 361 -6.23 19.16 27.56
CA ILE A 361 -4.96 19.48 28.21
C ILE A 361 -4.02 20.26 27.27
N GLU A 362 -3.87 19.83 26.01
CA GLU A 362 -2.86 20.42 25.12
C GLU A 362 -3.38 21.65 24.35
N ASP A 363 -4.67 21.70 24.02
CA ASP A 363 -5.22 22.77 23.17
C ASP A 363 -6.04 23.79 23.97
N PHE A 364 -6.84 23.34 24.94
CA PHE A 364 -7.81 24.20 25.63
C PHE A 364 -7.25 24.78 26.93
N LEU A 365 -6.54 23.99 27.74
CA LEU A 365 -5.99 24.44 29.01
C LEU A 365 -5.07 25.67 28.86
N PRO A 366 -4.15 25.76 27.88
CA PRO A 366 -3.35 26.96 27.68
C PRO A 366 -4.19 28.21 27.40
N ARG A 367 -5.35 28.06 26.73
CA ARG A 367 -6.27 29.16 26.44
C ARG A 367 -7.09 29.55 27.66
N LEU A 368 -7.58 28.56 28.41
CA LEU A 368 -8.31 28.75 29.66
C LEU A 368 -7.47 29.47 30.73
N ALA A 369 -6.17 29.16 30.82
CA ALA A 369 -5.25 29.86 31.71
C ALA A 369 -5.12 31.36 31.41
N SER A 370 -5.35 31.76 30.16
CA SER A 370 -5.36 33.17 29.73
C SER A 370 -6.75 33.81 29.68
N ASP A 371 -7.79 33.01 29.44
CA ASP A 371 -9.14 33.47 29.10
C ASP A 371 -10.17 32.40 29.53
N PRO A 372 -10.68 32.48 30.78
CA PRO A 372 -11.66 31.52 31.30
C PRO A 372 -12.99 31.50 30.52
N ASP A 373 -13.31 32.56 29.77
CA ASP A 373 -14.53 32.66 28.95
C ASP A 373 -14.43 31.90 27.62
N PHE A 374 -13.27 31.32 27.31
CA PHE A 374 -13.02 30.55 26.09
C PHE A 374 -14.06 29.46 25.82
N LEU A 375 -14.40 28.65 26.83
CA LEU A 375 -15.35 27.55 26.68
C LEU A 375 -16.76 28.05 26.37
N ALA A 376 -17.20 29.12 27.05
CA ALA A 376 -18.51 29.71 26.82
C ALA A 376 -18.68 30.22 25.39
N ARG A 377 -17.66 30.90 24.82
CA ARG A 377 -17.68 31.35 23.41
C ARG A 377 -17.70 30.20 22.40
N LYS A 378 -17.24 29.02 22.80
CA LYS A 378 -17.29 27.79 22.01
C LYS A 378 -18.53 26.93 22.32
N SER A 379 -19.41 27.37 23.22
CA SER A 379 -20.57 26.60 23.69
C SER A 379 -20.16 25.24 24.27
N ILE A 380 -19.02 25.22 24.97
CA ILE A 380 -18.49 24.05 25.67
C ILE A 380 -18.78 24.21 27.15
N ARG A 381 -19.32 23.14 27.74
CA ARG A 381 -19.66 23.04 29.15
C ARG A 381 -18.60 22.21 29.87
N LEU A 382 -18.31 22.57 31.11
CA LEU A 382 -17.29 21.94 31.94
C LEU A 382 -17.97 21.16 33.06
N PHE A 383 -17.52 19.94 33.30
CA PHE A 383 -18.09 19.06 34.31
C PHE A 383 -17.01 18.46 35.22
N ARG A 384 -17.37 18.19 36.47
CA ARG A 384 -16.56 17.45 37.46
C ARG A 384 -17.29 16.19 37.91
N GLY A 385 -16.56 15.10 38.10
CA GLY A 385 -17.15 13.78 38.32
C GLY A 385 -17.68 13.17 37.02
N TRP A 386 -18.31 11.99 37.09
CA TRP A 386 -18.77 11.25 35.91
C TRP A 386 -20.19 10.73 36.07
N GLY A 387 -20.85 10.41 34.96
CA GLY A 387 -22.20 9.85 34.93
C GLY A 387 -23.25 10.80 35.54
N GLU A 388 -24.23 10.24 36.25
CA GLU A 388 -25.32 10.99 36.87
C GLU A 388 -24.83 11.95 37.98
N ASN A 389 -23.66 11.69 38.55
CA ASN A 389 -23.06 12.53 39.58
C ASN A 389 -22.24 13.69 39.01
N ALA A 390 -22.13 13.80 37.68
CA ALA A 390 -21.39 14.88 37.05
C ALA A 390 -22.06 16.23 37.35
N ARG A 391 -21.30 17.14 37.95
CA ARG A 391 -21.76 18.51 38.23
C ARG A 391 -21.14 19.46 37.24
N GLU A 392 -21.95 20.32 36.65
CA GLU A 392 -21.46 21.42 35.83
C GLU A 392 -20.70 22.43 36.70
N VAL A 393 -19.58 22.92 36.20
CA VAL A 393 -18.68 23.85 36.89
C VAL A 393 -18.51 25.09 36.03
N ASP A 394 -18.63 26.28 36.62
CA ASP A 394 -18.28 27.52 35.93
C ASP A 394 -16.76 27.55 35.70
N PRO A 395 -16.26 27.64 34.45
CA PRO A 395 -14.84 27.74 34.18
C PRO A 395 -14.15 28.90 34.93
N ARG A 396 -14.86 29.96 35.29
CA ARG A 396 -14.29 31.11 36.03
C ARG A 396 -13.97 30.80 37.48
N SER A 397 -14.58 29.77 38.06
CA SER A 397 -14.31 29.37 39.45
C SER A 397 -13.11 28.43 39.59
N VAL A 398 -12.43 28.10 38.48
CA VAL A 398 -11.30 27.15 38.46
C VAL A 398 -9.99 27.91 38.30
N ASP A 399 -9.00 27.58 39.14
CA ASP A 399 -7.63 28.06 38.98
C ASP A 399 -6.90 27.25 37.89
N TRP A 400 -7.08 27.66 36.64
CA TRP A 400 -6.48 27.00 35.47
C TRP A 400 -4.95 27.05 35.44
N LYS A 401 -4.31 27.94 36.20
CA LYS A 401 -2.84 28.07 36.20
C LYS A 401 -2.18 26.98 37.04
N ASN A 402 -2.88 26.48 38.06
CA ASN A 402 -2.37 25.51 39.03
C ASN A 402 -3.08 24.16 38.95
N ILE A 403 -3.57 23.79 37.76
CA ILE A 403 -4.26 22.51 37.57
C ILE A 403 -3.27 21.36 37.41
N ASP A 404 -3.59 20.22 38.03
CA ASP A 404 -2.89 18.96 37.77
C ASP A 404 -3.28 18.46 36.37
N LYS A 405 -2.29 18.38 35.47
CA LYS A 405 -2.47 17.89 34.11
C LYS A 405 -2.47 16.36 34.04
N GLU A 406 -1.78 15.69 34.95
CA GLU A 406 -1.68 14.23 35.01
C GLU A 406 -2.98 13.64 35.53
N HIS A 407 -3.58 14.28 36.53
CA HIS A 407 -4.89 13.90 37.09
C HIS A 407 -5.96 14.94 36.77
N PHE A 408 -6.12 15.27 35.48
CA PHE A 408 -7.08 16.29 35.04
C PHE A 408 -8.52 15.94 35.51
N PRO A 409 -9.10 16.70 36.48
CA PRO A 409 -10.27 16.24 37.23
C PRO A 409 -11.61 16.61 36.58
N TYR A 410 -11.56 17.16 35.35
CA TYR A 410 -12.71 17.67 34.64
C TYR A 410 -12.86 16.98 33.28
N TRP A 411 -14.07 17.00 32.75
CA TRP A 411 -14.33 16.69 31.35
C TRP A 411 -15.17 17.80 30.73
N MET A 412 -15.09 17.92 29.40
CA MET A 412 -15.75 18.98 28.66
C MET A 412 -16.67 18.39 27.61
N ARG A 413 -17.84 19.01 27.44
CA ARG A 413 -18.84 18.61 26.44
C ARG A 413 -19.29 19.79 25.63
N GLN A 414 -19.32 19.65 24.32
CA GLN A 414 -20.06 20.54 23.44
C GLN A 414 -21.39 19.90 23.10
N ASP A 415 -22.48 20.62 23.34
CA ASP A 415 -23.83 20.17 23.03
C ASP A 415 -24.07 20.23 21.49
N PRO A 416 -25.07 19.50 20.96
CA PRO A 416 -25.35 19.52 19.53
C PRO A 416 -25.72 20.92 19.03
N GLY A 417 -25.28 21.26 17.82
CA GLY A 417 -25.60 22.55 17.20
C GLY A 417 -24.67 22.91 16.04
N PRO A 418 -24.94 24.03 15.35
CA PRO A 418 -24.22 24.41 14.12
C PRO A 418 -22.74 24.74 14.36
N LYS A 419 -22.33 25.02 15.60
CA LYS A 419 -20.93 25.29 15.99
C LYS A 419 -20.22 24.06 16.57
N ASN A 420 -20.89 22.91 16.65
CA ASN A 420 -20.32 21.70 17.21
C ASN A 420 -19.10 21.26 16.39
N ALA A 421 -17.97 20.96 17.03
CA ALA A 421 -16.73 20.61 16.35
C ALA A 421 -16.83 19.34 15.49
N LEU A 422 -17.76 18.44 15.83
CA LEU A 422 -18.09 17.24 15.06
C LEU A 422 -19.05 17.51 13.89
N GLY A 423 -19.50 18.75 13.72
CA GLY A 423 -20.58 19.09 12.80
C GLY A 423 -21.90 18.45 13.25
N GLN A 424 -22.74 18.07 12.29
CA GLN A 424 -24.06 17.49 12.55
C GLN A 424 -24.07 15.96 12.54
N MET A 425 -22.95 15.31 12.23
CA MET A 425 -22.88 13.86 12.07
C MET A 425 -21.53 13.28 12.46
N LYS A 426 -21.56 12.10 13.09
CA LYS A 426 -20.39 11.29 13.45
C LYS A 426 -20.62 9.84 13.02
N PHE A 427 -19.57 9.15 12.57
CA PHE A 427 -19.58 7.74 12.20
C PHE A 427 -18.58 6.98 13.06
N LEU A 428 -19.10 6.04 13.83
CA LEU A 428 -18.32 5.22 14.74
C LEU A 428 -17.89 3.93 14.04
N PHE A 429 -16.62 3.59 14.20
CA PHE A 429 -16.07 2.33 13.75
C PHE A 429 -15.15 1.70 14.78
N SER A 430 -15.05 0.38 14.76
CA SER A 430 -14.23 -0.38 15.71
C SER A 430 -12.75 -0.03 15.57
N ASN A 431 -12.14 0.55 16.61
CA ASN A 431 -10.70 0.81 16.66
C ASN A 431 -10.22 1.11 18.09
N PRO A 432 -8.93 0.87 18.42
CA PRO A 432 -8.35 1.14 19.73
C PRO A 432 -7.88 2.60 19.93
N TYR A 433 -8.06 3.48 18.94
CA TYR A 433 -7.48 4.83 18.91
C TYR A 433 -8.51 5.95 19.18
N GLU A 434 -9.76 5.60 19.48
CA GLU A 434 -10.89 6.53 19.62
C GLU A 434 -11.11 7.43 18.38
N ILE A 435 -10.71 6.96 17.20
CA ILE A 435 -10.85 7.67 15.94
C ILE A 435 -12.24 7.42 15.35
N TYR A 436 -12.83 8.45 14.74
CA TYR A 436 -14.11 8.36 14.04
C TYR A 436 -14.12 9.27 12.81
N LEU A 437 -15.07 9.04 11.90
CA LEU A 437 -15.36 9.99 10.82
C LEU A 437 -16.39 11.00 11.35
N HIS A 438 -16.30 12.27 10.98
CA HIS A 438 -17.30 13.25 11.40
C HIS A 438 -17.39 14.45 10.47
N GLY A 439 -18.50 15.20 10.56
CA GLY A 439 -18.63 16.49 9.88
C GLY A 439 -17.77 17.57 10.51
N THR A 440 -17.87 18.81 10.03
CA THR A 440 -17.22 19.95 10.69
C THR A 440 -17.87 21.26 10.27
N PRO A 441 -17.94 22.27 11.17
CA PRO A 441 -18.39 23.61 10.82
C PRO A 441 -17.34 24.36 9.97
N ASP A 442 -16.06 23.98 10.06
CA ASP A 442 -14.95 24.64 9.35
C ASP A 442 -14.81 24.18 7.88
N LYS A 443 -15.89 24.28 7.09
CA LYS A 443 -15.96 23.76 5.71
C LYS A 443 -14.86 24.32 4.78
N LYS A 444 -14.41 25.56 5.00
CA LYS A 444 -13.32 26.22 4.25
C LYS A 444 -11.99 25.45 4.30
N LEU A 445 -11.77 24.59 5.31
CA LEU A 445 -10.54 23.79 5.39
C LEU A 445 -10.45 22.74 4.28
N PHE A 446 -11.57 22.34 3.68
CA PHE A 446 -11.57 21.43 2.52
C PHE A 446 -11.03 22.07 1.24
N GLU A 447 -10.92 23.39 1.18
CA GLU A 447 -10.33 24.13 0.05
C GLU A 447 -8.79 24.16 0.11
N ARG A 448 -8.19 23.68 1.20
CA ARG A 448 -6.74 23.58 1.33
C ARG A 448 -6.22 22.34 0.58
N ASN A 449 -5.05 22.48 -0.03
CA ASN A 449 -4.37 21.36 -0.68
C ASN A 449 -3.83 20.34 0.33
N ILE A 450 -3.27 20.84 1.44
CA ILE A 450 -2.81 20.02 2.58
C ILE A 450 -3.87 20.15 3.68
N ARG A 451 -4.51 19.04 4.04
CA ARG A 451 -5.66 19.00 4.97
C ARG A 451 -5.34 18.23 6.26
N ALA A 452 -4.14 18.43 6.79
CA ALA A 452 -3.68 17.88 8.08
C ALA A 452 -3.93 18.89 9.21
N PHE A 453 -5.18 18.99 9.69
CA PHE A 453 -5.60 20.01 10.66
C PHE A 453 -6.30 19.45 11.92
N SER A 454 -6.65 18.17 11.94
CA SER A 454 -7.36 17.55 13.06
C SER A 454 -6.41 17.09 14.16
N SER A 455 -6.98 16.59 15.26
CA SER A 455 -6.24 15.98 16.37
C SER A 455 -6.19 14.45 16.30
N GLY A 456 -6.37 13.87 15.10
CA GLY A 456 -6.28 12.42 14.85
C GLY A 456 -7.53 11.84 14.17
N CYS A 457 -8.72 12.36 14.47
CA CYS A 457 -9.98 11.99 13.81
C CYS A 457 -10.05 12.45 12.36
N ILE A 458 -10.99 11.91 11.57
CA ILE A 458 -11.13 12.23 10.15
C ILE A 458 -12.39 13.05 9.93
N ARG A 459 -12.24 14.27 9.42
CA ARG A 459 -13.39 15.11 9.05
C ARG A 459 -13.76 14.84 7.60
N VAL A 460 -15.02 14.55 7.32
CA VAL A 460 -15.53 14.31 5.96
C VAL A 460 -16.25 15.56 5.43
N LYS A 461 -16.05 15.87 4.15
CA LYS A 461 -16.65 17.06 3.52
C LYS A 461 -18.17 17.02 3.53
N ASP A 462 -18.72 15.86 3.17
CA ASP A 462 -20.15 15.65 3.00
C ASP A 462 -20.65 14.43 3.80
N PRO A 463 -20.88 14.61 5.13
CA PRO A 463 -21.34 13.52 5.96
C PRO A 463 -22.77 13.06 5.63
N VAL A 464 -23.65 13.93 5.14
CA VAL A 464 -25.04 13.54 4.81
C VAL A 464 -25.04 12.64 3.59
N ARG A 465 -24.31 13.01 2.53
CA ARG A 465 -24.11 12.15 1.35
C ARG A 465 -23.48 10.82 1.75
N LEU A 466 -22.46 10.82 2.61
CA LEU A 466 -21.86 9.59 3.11
C LEU A 466 -22.90 8.70 3.80
N ALA A 467 -23.69 9.23 4.72
CA ALA A 467 -24.71 8.48 5.43
C ALA A 467 -25.78 7.87 4.50
N ALA A 468 -26.26 8.64 3.51
CA ALA A 468 -27.22 8.14 2.53
C ALA A 468 -26.69 6.92 1.77
N TYR A 469 -25.40 6.93 1.36
CA TYR A 469 -24.78 5.77 0.73
C TYR A 469 -24.58 4.59 1.68
N LEU A 470 -24.15 4.82 2.93
CA LEU A 470 -23.96 3.74 3.91
C LEU A 470 -25.28 3.05 4.28
N LEU A 471 -26.42 3.74 4.14
CA LEU A 471 -27.77 3.16 4.30
C LEU A 471 -28.27 2.43 3.04
N ASN A 472 -27.43 2.21 2.03
CA ASN A 472 -27.74 1.53 0.76
C ASN A 472 -28.80 2.21 -0.09
N ASP A 473 -28.98 3.53 0.06
CA ASP A 473 -29.99 4.28 -0.69
C ASP A 473 -29.31 5.24 -1.66
N GLY A 474 -28.34 6.03 -1.18
CA GLY A 474 -27.56 6.96 -2.02
C GLY A 474 -28.40 7.99 -2.80
N SER A 475 -29.72 8.01 -2.62
CA SER A 475 -30.63 8.91 -3.31
C SER A 475 -30.66 10.29 -2.65
N GLN A 476 -31.03 11.29 -3.44
CA GLN A 476 -31.30 12.62 -2.93
C GLN A 476 -32.44 12.61 -1.89
N GLN A 477 -33.46 11.78 -2.08
CA GLN A 477 -34.55 11.62 -1.12
C GLN A 477 -34.03 11.19 0.25
N LYS A 478 -33.10 10.23 0.30
CA LYS A 478 -32.50 9.81 1.58
C LYS A 478 -31.74 10.94 2.26
N GLU A 479 -31.02 11.75 1.50
CA GLU A 479 -30.33 12.92 2.06
C GLU A 479 -31.32 13.92 2.66
N GLU A 480 -32.44 14.19 1.98
CA GLU A 480 -33.51 15.06 2.46
C GLU A 480 -34.14 14.52 3.76
N GLU A 481 -34.39 13.21 3.86
CA GLU A 481 -34.87 12.55 5.08
C GLU A 481 -33.88 12.66 6.25
N ILE A 482 -32.58 12.50 5.98
CA ILE A 482 -31.51 12.67 6.99
C ILE A 482 -31.45 14.14 7.44
N LEU A 483 -31.50 15.09 6.51
CA LEU A 483 -31.49 16.52 6.81
C LEU A 483 -32.72 16.93 7.63
N ALA A 484 -33.91 16.40 7.32
CA ALA A 484 -35.10 16.61 8.11
C ALA A 484 -34.93 16.09 9.54
N SER A 485 -34.36 14.90 9.71
CA SER A 485 -34.06 14.32 11.03
C SER A 485 -33.06 15.17 11.82
N ILE A 486 -32.01 15.67 11.16
CA ILE A 486 -31.04 16.59 11.75
C ILE A 486 -31.72 17.89 12.17
N TYR A 487 -32.61 18.45 11.34
CA TYR A 487 -33.32 19.71 11.58
C TYR A 487 -34.30 19.63 12.76
N LEU A 488 -35.02 18.51 12.91
CA LEU A 488 -35.88 18.25 14.07
C LEU A 488 -35.10 18.26 15.40
N GLY A 489 -33.78 18.11 15.33
CA GLY A 489 -32.90 18.18 16.48
C GLY A 489 -32.90 16.90 17.29
N GLY A 490 -32.28 16.96 18.46
CA GLY A 490 -32.07 15.80 19.32
C GLY A 490 -30.93 14.91 18.82
N ASN A 491 -30.21 14.33 19.78
CA ASN A 491 -29.15 13.37 19.52
C ASN A 491 -29.76 12.03 19.12
N GLN A 492 -29.41 11.52 17.94
CA GLN A 492 -29.97 10.26 17.43
C GLN A 492 -28.85 9.31 17.02
N LYS A 493 -28.90 8.08 17.53
CA LYS A 493 -27.97 7.02 17.17
C LYS A 493 -28.64 6.08 16.17
N ILE A 494 -28.02 5.91 15.01
CA ILE A 494 -28.51 5.08 13.92
C ILE A 494 -27.53 3.93 13.70
N THR A 495 -27.98 2.70 13.94
CA THR A 495 -27.20 1.49 13.63
C THR A 495 -27.31 1.17 12.16
N LEU A 496 -26.18 0.89 11.51
CA LEU A 496 -26.17 0.46 10.12
C LEU A 496 -26.76 -0.95 9.99
N PRO A 497 -27.60 -1.22 8.97
CA PRO A 497 -28.13 -2.57 8.73
C PRO A 497 -27.01 -3.61 8.51
N VAL A 498 -25.93 -3.18 7.88
CA VAL A 498 -24.73 -3.98 7.63
C VAL A 498 -23.51 -3.13 8.00
N ALA A 499 -22.62 -3.65 8.85
CA ALA A 499 -21.39 -2.97 9.16
C ALA A 499 -20.47 -2.92 7.93
N ILE A 500 -19.87 -1.76 7.66
CA ILE A 500 -19.07 -1.52 6.46
C ILE A 500 -17.59 -1.46 6.85
N PRO A 501 -16.71 -2.30 6.28
CA PRO A 501 -15.28 -2.23 6.54
C PRO A 501 -14.72 -0.88 6.13
N ILE A 502 -13.75 -0.38 6.89
CA ILE A 502 -12.99 0.83 6.58
C ILE A 502 -11.49 0.54 6.68
N TYR A 503 -10.73 1.02 5.70
CA TYR A 503 -9.27 0.95 5.67
C TYR A 503 -8.70 2.37 5.61
N LEU A 504 -7.85 2.70 6.58
CA LEU A 504 -7.11 3.96 6.62
C LEU A 504 -5.69 3.65 6.17
N VAL A 505 -5.27 4.22 5.05
CA VAL A 505 -3.96 3.92 4.45
C VAL A 505 -3.14 5.18 4.26
N TYR A 506 -1.83 5.05 4.47
CA TYR A 506 -0.86 6.09 4.15
C TYR A 506 -0.16 5.74 2.83
N ARG A 507 -0.64 6.28 1.68
CA ARG A 507 -0.07 5.96 0.37
C ARG A 507 0.29 7.18 -0.44
N THR A 508 1.58 7.50 -0.51
CA THR A 508 2.11 8.67 -1.22
C THR A 508 2.11 8.50 -2.75
N ALA A 509 1.89 7.30 -3.27
CA ALA A 509 1.60 7.03 -4.68
C ALA A 509 0.48 5.98 -4.83
N TRP A 510 -0.50 6.26 -5.69
CA TRP A 510 -1.61 5.34 -5.94
C TRP A 510 -2.24 5.59 -7.31
N ALA A 511 -2.88 4.57 -7.87
CA ALA A 511 -3.65 4.71 -9.10
C ALA A 511 -4.99 5.40 -8.82
N GLY A 512 -5.30 6.43 -9.60
CA GLY A 512 -6.63 7.04 -9.65
C GLY A 512 -7.64 6.19 -10.45
N GLU A 513 -8.87 6.67 -10.50
CA GLU A 513 -9.97 6.02 -11.25
C GLU A 513 -9.63 5.87 -12.74
N ASN A 514 -9.12 6.93 -13.37
CA ASN A 514 -8.67 6.95 -14.77
C ASN A 514 -7.39 6.13 -15.04
N GLY A 515 -6.84 5.47 -14.03
CA GLY A 515 -5.63 4.66 -14.12
C GLY A 515 -4.31 5.45 -14.06
N GLN A 516 -4.35 6.78 -14.04
CA GLN A 516 -3.15 7.61 -13.85
C GLN A 516 -2.64 7.51 -12.41
N ILE A 517 -1.33 7.52 -12.25
CA ILE A 517 -0.72 7.52 -10.92
C ILE A 517 -0.73 8.93 -10.33
N ASN A 518 -1.30 9.02 -9.13
CA ASN A 518 -1.24 10.18 -8.26
C ASN A 518 -0.01 10.09 -7.37
N TYR A 519 0.60 11.23 -7.10
CA TYR A 519 1.72 11.37 -6.17
C TYR A 519 1.39 12.44 -5.13
N ARG A 520 1.84 12.22 -3.89
CA ARG A 520 1.73 13.18 -2.80
C ARG A 520 3.05 13.31 -2.06
N PRO A 521 3.31 14.47 -1.45
CA PRO A 521 4.43 14.59 -0.52
C PRO A 521 4.19 13.70 0.71
N ASP A 522 5.28 13.18 1.26
CA ASP A 522 5.29 12.45 2.53
C ASP A 522 5.21 13.44 3.70
N ILE A 523 3.99 13.88 4.02
CA ILE A 523 3.73 14.91 5.05
C ILE A 523 4.03 14.46 6.48
N TYR A 524 4.15 13.16 6.73
CA TYR A 524 4.44 12.58 8.05
C TYR A 524 5.83 11.96 8.15
N GLY A 525 6.58 11.86 7.05
CA GLY A 525 7.91 11.24 7.06
C GLY A 525 7.88 9.72 7.08
N ARG A 526 6.74 9.08 6.79
CA ARG A 526 6.52 7.63 6.88
C ARG A 526 7.15 6.85 5.71
N ASP A 527 7.63 7.53 4.67
CA ASP A 527 8.37 6.90 3.58
C ASP A 527 9.87 6.79 3.90
N ARG A 528 10.39 7.55 4.87
CA ARG A 528 11.84 7.73 5.08
C ARG A 528 12.61 6.43 5.34
N LEU A 529 12.14 5.58 6.25
CA LEU A 529 12.83 4.32 6.59
C LEU A 529 12.76 3.33 5.42
N LEU A 530 11.61 3.24 4.74
CA LEU A 530 11.48 2.46 3.51
C LEU A 530 12.42 2.95 2.42
N GLN A 531 12.54 4.28 2.22
CA GLN A 531 13.46 4.85 1.23
C GLN A 531 14.91 4.40 1.48
N GLN A 532 15.36 4.36 2.73
CA GLN A 532 16.71 3.88 3.07
C GLN A 532 16.89 2.41 2.71
N ARG A 533 15.88 1.57 2.97
CA ARG A 533 15.91 0.13 2.62
C ARG A 533 15.90 -0.15 1.12
N PHE A 534 15.34 0.75 0.30
CA PHE A 534 15.31 0.62 -1.16
C PHE A 534 16.48 1.30 -1.89
N THR A 535 17.33 2.04 -1.16
CA THR A 535 18.51 2.74 -1.71
C THR A 535 19.79 1.95 -1.50
N ASN A 536 19.87 1.25 -0.35
CA ASN A 536 20.87 0.22 -0.09
C ASN A 536 20.43 -1.10 -0.72
#